data_AF-A0A380EM98-F1
#
_entry.id   AF-A0A380EM98-F1
#
_cell.length_a   1.000
_cell.length_b   1.000
_cell.length_c   1.000
_cell.angle_alpha   90.00
_cell.angle_beta   90.00
_cell.angle_gamma   90.00
#
_symmetry.space_group_name_H-M   'P 1'
#
loop_
_entity.id
_entity.type
_entity.pdbx_description
1 polymer ?
#
loop_
_entity_poly.entity_id
_entity_poly.type
_entity_poly.pdbx_seq_one_letter_code
_entity_poly.pdbx_strand_id
1 'polypeptide(L)'
;MRRYLLFASVIVVLAFFLLMIVFRSILIPLKAVLGFVLSLMATLGFTTLVMQDGFMKGLFGIETTGPMLAFLPVITIGILFGLAMDYEVFLMSRIHEEYSKTGDNDYSIKVGLKESGPVIVAAALIMFSVFFAFVFQEDVMIKSMGMALAFGVLFDAFVVRMMLIPALTKLFGKGSWYLPAWLNRIIPRVDIEGHALEKYKTVESQESEAKDSKETYDKTFKVYPQGATNVSKHQDAHGQDDAHSIVLDDKTMALYQEVKQQSASSLFLYDALIDYQNKHQLNSKQQATNIEQLNKNIEKLNQLLEKNLRNKS
;
A
#
# COMPACT_ATOMS: atom_id res chain seq x y z
N MET A 1 -23.27 -23.16 25.80
CA MET A 1 -23.48 -21.84 25.15
C MET A 1 -22.75 -20.68 25.83
N ARG A 2 -22.94 -20.42 27.14
CA ARG A 2 -22.37 -19.23 27.81
C ARG A 2 -20.84 -19.06 27.68
N ARG A 3 -20.07 -20.16 27.73
CA ARG A 3 -18.60 -20.15 27.56
C ARG A 3 -18.15 -19.78 26.13
N TYR A 4 -18.88 -20.22 25.11
CA TYR A 4 -18.58 -19.90 23.71
C TYR A 4 -18.84 -18.43 23.40
N LEU A 5 -19.94 -17.88 23.93
CA LEU A 5 -20.25 -16.45 23.81
C LEU A 5 -19.23 -15.58 24.54
N LEU A 6 -18.74 -16.02 25.71
CA LEU A 6 -17.66 -15.32 26.42
C LEU A 6 -16.36 -15.34 25.62
N PHE A 7 -15.96 -16.50 25.07
CA PHE A 7 -14.74 -16.59 24.27
C PHE A 7 -14.81 -15.74 22.99
N ALA A 8 -15.93 -15.82 22.25
CA ALA A 8 -16.17 -14.97 21.09
C ALA A 8 -16.16 -13.48 21.45
N SER A 9 -16.81 -13.11 22.56
CA SER A 9 -16.82 -11.73 23.04
C SER A 9 -15.42 -11.25 23.43
N VAL A 10 -14.61 -12.07 24.09
CA VAL A 10 -13.23 -11.71 24.46
C VAL A 10 -12.39 -11.45 23.21
N ILE A 11 -12.44 -12.33 22.21
CA ILE A 11 -11.70 -12.12 20.96
C ILE A 11 -12.16 -10.84 20.28
N VAL A 12 -13.47 -10.64 20.14
CA VAL A 12 -14.05 -9.45 19.49
C VAL A 12 -13.72 -8.16 20.25
N VAL A 13 -13.69 -8.20 21.58
CA VAL A 13 -13.31 -7.04 22.39
C VAL A 13 -11.81 -6.77 22.26
N LEU A 14 -10.96 -7.79 22.39
CA LEU A 14 -9.51 -7.66 22.22
C LEU A 14 -9.17 -7.11 20.83
N ALA A 15 -9.81 -7.66 19.80
CA ALA A 15 -9.78 -7.22 18.43
C ALA A 15 -10.13 -5.74 18.27
N PHE A 16 -11.28 -5.35 18.82
CA PHE A 16 -11.77 -3.98 18.78
C PHE A 16 -10.76 -3.02 19.40
N PHE A 17 -10.19 -3.37 20.57
CA PHE A 17 -9.18 -2.54 21.23
C PHE A 17 -7.89 -2.44 20.41
N LEU A 18 -7.42 -3.54 19.82
CA LEU A 18 -6.23 -3.54 18.97
C LEU A 18 -6.43 -2.65 17.74
N LEU A 19 -7.55 -2.81 17.04
CA LEU A 19 -7.94 -1.97 15.90
C LEU A 19 -8.13 -0.50 16.29
N MET A 20 -8.68 -0.21 17.48
CA MET A 20 -8.85 1.15 17.99
C MET A 20 -7.50 1.84 18.23
N ILE A 21 -6.49 1.10 18.69
CA ILE A 21 -5.12 1.62 18.85
C ILE A 21 -4.50 1.91 17.48
N VAL A 22 -4.68 0.99 16.51
CA VAL A 22 -4.11 1.08 15.15
C VAL A 22 -4.72 2.22 14.34
N PHE A 23 -6.05 2.29 14.24
CA PHE A 23 -6.73 3.30 13.41
C PHE A 23 -6.99 4.61 14.13
N ARG A 24 -6.76 4.63 15.45
CA ARG A 24 -7.06 5.75 16.33
C ARG A 24 -8.49 6.30 16.16
N SER A 25 -9.42 5.51 15.62
CA SER A 25 -10.79 5.91 15.32
C SER A 25 -11.74 4.98 16.05
N ILE A 26 -12.95 5.44 16.42
CA ILE A 26 -13.97 4.58 17.03
C ILE A 26 -14.87 3.95 15.95
N LEU A 27 -15.17 4.71 14.90
CA LEU A 27 -16.12 4.28 13.88
C LEU A 27 -15.50 3.27 12.91
N ILE A 28 -14.18 3.34 12.69
CA ILE A 28 -13.46 2.40 11.82
C ILE A 28 -13.40 0.98 12.44
N PRO A 29 -12.94 0.79 13.69
CA PRO A 29 -13.00 -0.51 14.35
C PRO A 29 -14.42 -1.01 14.54
N LEU A 30 -15.39 -0.12 14.80
CA LEU A 30 -16.77 -0.53 15.01
C LEU A 30 -17.37 -1.16 13.75
N LYS A 31 -17.20 -0.52 12.58
CA LYS A 31 -17.68 -1.11 11.32
C LYS A 31 -16.92 -2.38 10.95
N ALA A 32 -15.62 -2.45 11.22
CA ALA A 32 -14.81 -3.66 11.02
C ALA A 32 -15.36 -4.83 11.85
N VAL A 33 -15.62 -4.61 13.14
CA VAL A 33 -16.17 -5.62 14.04
C VAL A 33 -17.58 -6.04 13.62
N LEU A 34 -18.45 -5.09 13.26
CA LEU A 34 -19.79 -5.41 12.78
C LEU A 34 -19.76 -6.23 11.48
N GLY A 35 -18.88 -5.86 10.54
CA GLY A 35 -18.63 -6.61 9.32
C GLY A 35 -18.13 -8.02 9.59
N PHE A 36 -17.16 -8.17 10.51
CA PHE A 36 -16.64 -9.46 10.92
C PHE A 36 -17.72 -10.35 11.54
N VAL A 37 -18.53 -9.82 12.47
CA VAL A 37 -19.64 -10.57 13.08
C VAL A 37 -20.65 -11.00 12.02
N LEU A 38 -20.96 -10.14 11.05
CA LEU A 38 -21.86 -10.47 9.94
C LEU A 38 -21.30 -11.59 9.07
N SER A 39 -20.01 -11.52 8.70
CA SER A 39 -19.34 -12.58 7.94
C SER A 39 -19.32 -13.90 8.72
N LEU A 40 -19.04 -13.84 10.02
CA LEU A 40 -19.04 -15.02 10.87
C LEU A 40 -20.42 -15.68 10.94
N MET A 41 -21.49 -14.89 11.09
CA MET A 41 -22.86 -15.42 11.09
C MET A 41 -23.22 -16.04 9.74
N ALA A 42 -22.89 -15.38 8.63
CA ALA A 42 -23.11 -15.92 7.29
C ALA A 42 -22.35 -17.23 7.07
N THR A 43 -21.11 -17.29 7.52
CA THR A 43 -20.23 -18.46 7.41
C THR A 43 -20.75 -19.64 8.21
N LEU A 44 -20.97 -19.44 9.51
CA LEU A 44 -21.44 -20.51 10.38
C LEU A 44 -22.82 -20.99 9.95
N GLY A 45 -23.71 -20.07 9.57
CA GLY A 45 -25.03 -20.40 9.02
C GLY A 45 -24.93 -21.23 7.74
N PHE A 46 -24.06 -20.83 6.79
CA PHE A 46 -23.84 -21.57 5.56
C PHE A 46 -23.24 -22.96 5.83
N THR A 47 -22.21 -23.05 6.68
CA THR A 47 -21.59 -24.33 7.04
C THR A 47 -22.58 -25.26 7.73
N THR A 48 -23.42 -24.78 8.65
CA THR A 48 -24.46 -25.62 9.28
C THR A 48 -25.50 -26.07 8.28
N LEU A 49 -25.91 -25.20 7.35
CA LEU A 49 -26.92 -25.51 6.33
C LEU A 49 -26.39 -26.61 5.37
N VAL A 50 -25.12 -26.54 4.98
CA VAL A 50 -24.51 -27.57 4.12
C VAL A 50 -24.23 -28.87 4.88
N MET A 51 -23.62 -28.80 6.07
CA MET A 51 -23.11 -29.97 6.79
C MET A 51 -24.12 -30.65 7.72
N GLN A 52 -25.15 -29.95 8.20
CA GLN A 52 -26.20 -30.50 9.07
C GLN A 52 -27.51 -30.71 8.31
N ASP A 53 -28.00 -29.70 7.59
CA ASP A 53 -29.26 -29.81 6.84
C ASP A 53 -29.06 -30.55 5.50
N GLY A 54 -27.82 -30.65 5.04
CA GLY A 54 -27.48 -31.44 3.86
C GLY A 54 -27.76 -30.75 2.53
N PHE A 55 -27.78 -29.43 2.53
CA PHE A 55 -27.89 -28.67 1.29
C PHE A 55 -26.66 -28.91 0.42
N MET A 56 -26.86 -29.18 -0.88
CA MET A 56 -25.78 -29.55 -1.81
C MET A 56 -24.96 -30.80 -1.42
N LYS A 57 -25.55 -31.76 -0.71
CA LYS A 57 -24.94 -33.08 -0.38
C LYS A 57 -24.19 -33.75 -1.54
N GLY A 58 -24.78 -33.72 -2.74
CA GLY A 58 -24.18 -34.32 -3.95
C GLY A 58 -23.02 -33.53 -4.57
N LEU A 59 -22.92 -32.22 -4.31
CA LEU A 59 -21.84 -31.37 -4.85
C LEU A 59 -20.57 -31.43 -3.96
N PHE A 60 -20.76 -31.63 -2.64
CA PHE A 60 -19.69 -31.63 -1.65
C PHE A 60 -19.32 -33.03 -1.11
N GLY A 61 -19.90 -34.09 -1.68
CA GLY A 61 -19.60 -35.48 -1.29
C GLY A 61 -19.88 -35.76 0.18
N ILE A 62 -21.05 -35.33 0.68
CA ILE A 62 -21.44 -35.52 2.09
C ILE A 62 -22.26 -36.82 2.18
N GLU A 63 -21.60 -37.92 2.53
CA GLU A 63 -22.26 -39.24 2.67
C GLU A 63 -23.13 -39.34 3.93
N THR A 64 -22.71 -38.66 5.01
CA THR A 64 -23.44 -38.64 6.29
C THR A 64 -23.43 -37.25 6.89
N THR A 65 -24.61 -36.62 6.97
CA THR A 65 -24.82 -35.40 7.77
C THR A 65 -24.66 -35.74 9.24
N GLY A 66 -23.79 -35.01 9.95
CA GLY A 66 -23.41 -35.33 11.33
C GLY A 66 -23.22 -34.08 12.19
N PRO A 67 -23.29 -34.22 13.53
CA PRO A 67 -23.03 -33.12 14.44
C PRO A 67 -21.64 -32.53 14.23
N MET A 68 -21.54 -31.21 14.17
CA MET A 68 -20.26 -30.53 14.11
C MET A 68 -19.59 -30.50 15.49
N LEU A 69 -18.27 -30.55 15.50
CA LEU A 69 -17.49 -30.44 16.73
C LEU A 69 -17.72 -29.09 17.40
N ALA A 70 -17.89 -29.11 18.72
CA ALA A 70 -18.25 -27.92 19.49
C ALA A 70 -17.16 -26.84 19.50
N PHE A 71 -15.92 -27.15 19.06
CA PHE A 71 -14.82 -26.20 18.95
C PHE A 71 -14.63 -25.59 17.55
N LEU A 72 -15.36 -26.05 16.52
CA LEU A 72 -15.24 -25.49 15.17
C LEU A 72 -15.46 -23.96 15.15
N PRO A 73 -16.53 -23.40 15.78
CA PRO A 73 -16.71 -21.95 15.81
C PRO A 73 -15.56 -21.21 16.48
N VAL A 74 -14.94 -21.81 17.51
CA VAL A 74 -13.83 -21.22 18.25
C VAL A 74 -12.61 -21.05 17.34
N ILE A 75 -12.27 -22.09 16.58
CA ILE A 75 -11.15 -22.07 15.63
C ILE A 75 -11.46 -21.14 14.45
N THR A 76 -12.66 -21.23 13.88
CA THR A 76 -13.09 -20.38 12.76
C THR A 76 -13.04 -18.91 13.13
N ILE A 77 -13.50 -18.53 14.32
CA ILE A 77 -13.40 -17.15 14.81
C ILE A 77 -11.94 -16.70 14.86
N GLY A 78 -11.05 -17.47 15.50
CA GLY A 78 -9.66 -17.09 15.65
C GLY A 78 -8.92 -16.93 14.30
N ILE A 79 -9.11 -17.89 13.40
CA ILE A 79 -8.46 -17.88 12.09
C ILE A 79 -9.05 -16.78 11.20
N LEU A 80 -10.37 -16.73 11.03
CA LEU A 80 -10.99 -15.70 10.19
C LEU A 80 -10.70 -14.31 10.73
N PHE A 81 -10.64 -14.12 12.05
CA PHE A 81 -10.31 -12.83 12.63
C PHE A 81 -8.89 -12.38 12.25
N GLY A 82 -7.90 -13.27 12.37
CA GLY A 82 -6.52 -12.98 11.96
C GLY A 82 -6.42 -12.65 10.47
N LEU A 83 -7.03 -13.49 9.62
CA LEU A 83 -7.09 -13.25 8.17
C LEU A 83 -7.87 -11.98 7.83
N ALA A 84 -8.86 -11.63 8.66
CA ALA A 84 -9.75 -10.52 8.38
C ALA A 84 -9.09 -9.15 8.63
N MET A 85 -8.16 -9.07 9.59
CA MET A 85 -7.55 -7.77 9.90
C MET A 85 -6.64 -7.25 8.80
N ASP A 86 -5.90 -8.14 8.12
CA ASP A 86 -4.84 -7.74 7.20
C ASP A 86 -5.37 -6.89 6.03
N TYR A 87 -6.47 -7.29 5.40
CA TYR A 87 -7.01 -6.52 4.27
C TYR A 87 -7.85 -5.32 4.69
N GLU A 88 -8.38 -5.28 5.93
CA GLU A 88 -9.21 -4.16 6.41
C GLU A 88 -8.28 -3.00 6.66
N VAL A 89 -7.16 -3.30 7.31
CA VAL A 89 -6.11 -2.34 7.57
C VAL A 89 -5.55 -1.80 6.28
N PHE A 90 -5.27 -2.67 5.31
CA PHE A 90 -4.72 -2.27 4.03
C PHE A 90 -5.68 -1.37 3.24
N LEU A 91 -6.95 -1.76 3.12
CA LEU A 91 -7.95 -0.97 2.41
C LEU A 91 -8.21 0.37 3.09
N MET A 92 -8.38 0.39 4.41
CA MET A 92 -8.70 1.62 5.13
C MET A 92 -7.53 2.57 5.28
N SER A 93 -6.29 2.07 5.39
CA SER A 93 -5.11 2.93 5.34
C SER A 93 -5.05 3.67 4.01
N ARG A 94 -5.26 3.01 2.86
CA ARG A 94 -5.25 3.70 1.56
C ARG A 94 -6.40 4.69 1.37
N ILE A 95 -7.61 4.33 1.80
CA ILE A 95 -8.73 5.29 1.78
C ILE A 95 -8.43 6.48 2.69
N HIS A 96 -7.79 6.26 3.85
CA HIS A 96 -7.44 7.34 4.78
C HIS A 96 -6.37 8.27 4.23
N GLU A 97 -5.32 7.71 3.64
CA GLU A 97 -4.22 8.46 3.05
C GLU A 97 -4.73 9.42 1.97
N GLU A 98 -5.58 8.92 1.05
CA GLU A 98 -6.16 9.74 0.00
C GLU A 98 -7.15 10.78 0.54
N TYR A 99 -7.89 10.44 1.61
CA TYR A 99 -8.79 11.39 2.27
C TYR A 99 -8.03 12.51 2.97
N SER A 100 -6.88 12.20 3.58
CA SER A 100 -6.01 13.20 4.22
C SER A 100 -5.46 14.21 3.21
N LYS A 101 -5.15 13.75 1.98
CA LYS A 101 -4.65 14.62 0.90
C LYS A 101 -5.75 15.45 0.23
N THR A 102 -6.91 14.86 -0.04
CA THR A 102 -7.94 15.47 -0.91
C THR A 102 -9.13 16.07 -0.17
N GLY A 103 -9.44 15.55 1.02
CA GLY A 103 -10.65 15.92 1.77
C GLY A 103 -11.97 15.47 1.15
N ASP A 104 -11.95 14.79 0.00
CA ASP A 104 -13.12 14.28 -0.71
C ASP A 104 -13.28 12.77 -0.47
N ASN A 105 -14.24 12.41 0.38
CA ASN A 105 -14.48 11.02 0.78
C ASN A 105 -14.87 10.11 -0.41
N ASP A 106 -15.71 10.61 -1.33
CA ASP A 106 -16.15 9.80 -2.48
C ASP A 106 -14.99 9.52 -3.43
N TYR A 107 -14.08 10.49 -3.60
CA TYR A 107 -12.86 10.30 -4.37
C TYR A 107 -11.92 9.29 -3.69
N SER A 108 -11.67 9.44 -2.38
CA SER A 108 -10.75 8.57 -1.64
C SER A 108 -11.20 7.11 -1.61
N ILE A 109 -12.52 6.85 -1.46
CA ILE A 109 -13.06 5.48 -1.54
C ILE A 109 -12.80 4.87 -2.92
N LYS A 110 -13.03 5.64 -4.00
CA LYS A 110 -12.80 5.14 -5.37
C LYS A 110 -11.34 4.81 -5.62
N VAL A 111 -10.43 5.68 -5.19
CA VAL A 111 -8.99 5.47 -5.37
C VAL A 111 -8.52 4.27 -4.53
N GLY A 112 -8.88 4.23 -3.24
CA GLY A 112 -8.51 3.12 -2.36
C GLY A 112 -9.04 1.77 -2.85
N LEU A 113 -10.27 1.72 -3.35
CA LEU A 113 -10.83 0.48 -3.91
C LEU A 113 -10.16 0.08 -5.23
N LYS A 114 -9.77 1.05 -6.07
CA LYS A 114 -9.08 0.79 -7.34
C LYS A 114 -7.66 0.24 -7.12
N GLU A 115 -6.95 0.74 -6.11
CA GLU A 115 -5.58 0.33 -5.81
C GLU A 115 -5.52 -0.96 -4.97
N SER A 116 -6.31 -1.04 -3.91
CA SER A 116 -6.28 -2.19 -3.00
C SER A 116 -7.18 -3.35 -3.46
N GLY A 117 -8.24 -3.07 -4.19
CA GLY A 117 -9.26 -4.06 -4.59
C GLY A 117 -8.68 -5.28 -5.30
N PRO A 118 -7.90 -5.13 -6.40
CA PRO A 118 -7.33 -6.27 -7.12
C PRO A 118 -6.44 -7.17 -6.24
N VAL A 119 -5.67 -6.57 -5.33
CA VAL A 119 -4.78 -7.30 -4.40
C VAL A 119 -5.62 -8.13 -3.43
N ILE A 120 -6.69 -7.54 -2.89
CA ILE A 120 -7.60 -8.22 -1.96
C ILE A 120 -8.34 -9.38 -2.66
N VAL A 121 -8.84 -9.16 -3.88
CA VAL A 121 -9.49 -10.23 -4.67
C VAL A 121 -8.51 -11.38 -4.91
N ALA A 122 -7.29 -11.09 -5.35
CA ALA A 122 -6.30 -12.11 -5.66
C ALA A 122 -5.95 -12.95 -4.43
N ALA A 123 -5.68 -12.29 -3.30
CA ALA A 123 -5.38 -12.97 -2.05
C ALA A 123 -6.57 -13.79 -1.53
N ALA A 124 -7.78 -13.25 -1.62
CA ALA A 124 -9.01 -13.95 -1.24
C ALA A 124 -9.23 -15.23 -2.06
N LEU A 125 -9.01 -15.18 -3.39
CA LEU A 125 -9.14 -16.35 -4.26
C LEU A 125 -8.10 -17.43 -3.97
N ILE A 126 -6.86 -17.05 -3.66
CA ILE A 126 -5.80 -18.00 -3.28
C ILE A 126 -6.19 -18.70 -1.97
N MET A 127 -6.53 -17.95 -0.93
CA MET A 127 -6.92 -18.52 0.37
C MET A 127 -8.19 -19.38 0.25
N PHE A 128 -9.19 -18.90 -0.50
CA PHE A 128 -10.38 -19.68 -0.80
C PHE A 128 -10.01 -21.02 -1.43
N SER A 129 -9.15 -21.04 -2.45
CA SER A 129 -8.74 -22.27 -3.11
C SER A 129 -8.04 -23.25 -2.15
N VAL A 130 -7.17 -22.73 -1.27
CA VAL A 130 -6.46 -23.56 -0.27
C VAL A 130 -7.43 -24.20 0.72
N PHE A 131 -8.35 -23.42 1.30
CA PHE A 131 -9.32 -23.97 2.25
C PHE A 131 -10.38 -24.83 1.57
N PHE A 132 -10.76 -24.49 0.34
CA PHE A 132 -11.72 -25.26 -0.43
C PHE A 132 -11.17 -26.65 -0.76
N ALA A 133 -9.86 -26.82 -0.93
CA ALA A 133 -9.24 -28.13 -1.12
C ALA A 133 -9.51 -29.09 0.06
N PHE A 134 -9.68 -28.57 1.29
CA PHE A 134 -10.00 -29.39 2.46
C PHE A 134 -11.44 -29.93 2.44
N VAL A 135 -12.33 -29.35 1.63
CA VAL A 135 -13.71 -29.84 1.47
C VAL A 135 -13.74 -31.23 0.82
N PHE A 136 -12.71 -31.59 0.05
CA PHE A 136 -12.62 -32.92 -0.57
C PHE A 136 -12.06 -34.01 0.34
N GLN A 137 -11.72 -33.68 1.60
CA GLN A 137 -11.25 -34.68 2.55
C GLN A 137 -12.40 -35.56 3.06
N GLU A 138 -12.09 -36.83 3.32
CA GLU A 138 -13.04 -37.81 3.85
C GLU A 138 -13.38 -37.52 5.32
N ASP A 139 -12.41 -36.99 6.07
CA ASP A 139 -12.59 -36.62 7.46
C ASP A 139 -13.57 -35.43 7.59
N VAL A 140 -14.69 -35.66 8.30
CA VAL A 140 -15.76 -34.69 8.51
C VAL A 140 -15.28 -33.43 9.25
N MET A 141 -14.30 -33.55 10.15
CA MET A 141 -13.70 -32.42 10.86
C MET A 141 -12.91 -31.54 9.88
N ILE A 142 -12.07 -32.15 9.04
CA ILE A 142 -11.27 -31.39 8.06
C ILE A 142 -12.18 -30.75 7.01
N LYS A 143 -13.18 -31.50 6.52
CA LYS A 143 -14.18 -31.01 5.55
C LYS A 143 -14.97 -29.82 6.09
N SER A 144 -15.47 -29.90 7.32
CA SER A 144 -16.24 -28.82 7.95
C SER A 144 -15.40 -27.58 8.23
N MET A 145 -14.15 -27.75 8.68
CA MET A 145 -13.21 -26.65 8.88
C MET A 145 -12.85 -25.98 7.55
N GLY A 146 -12.53 -26.77 6.52
CA GLY A 146 -12.27 -26.29 5.17
C GLY A 146 -13.41 -25.45 4.61
N MET A 147 -14.64 -25.95 4.76
CA MET A 147 -15.84 -25.25 4.31
C MET A 147 -16.06 -23.94 5.07
N ALA A 148 -15.98 -23.96 6.40
CA ALA A 148 -16.13 -22.75 7.20
C ALA A 148 -15.09 -21.69 6.84
N LEU A 149 -13.81 -22.08 6.69
CA LEU A 149 -12.75 -21.13 6.38
C LEU A 149 -12.83 -20.62 4.93
N ALA A 150 -13.11 -21.48 3.96
CA ALA A 150 -13.23 -21.07 2.56
C ALA A 150 -14.35 -20.05 2.39
N PHE A 151 -15.57 -20.39 2.80
CA PHE A 151 -16.71 -19.48 2.66
C PHE A 151 -16.60 -18.27 3.58
N GLY A 152 -15.96 -18.38 4.74
CA GLY A 152 -15.72 -17.24 5.61
C GLY A 152 -14.79 -16.20 5.02
N VAL A 153 -13.71 -16.63 4.38
CA VAL A 153 -12.84 -15.71 3.62
C VAL A 153 -13.58 -15.10 2.45
N LEU A 154 -14.41 -15.89 1.74
CA LEU A 154 -15.18 -15.40 0.60
C LEU A 154 -16.21 -14.34 1.00
N PHE A 155 -17.00 -14.60 2.05
CA PHE A 155 -17.97 -13.62 2.55
C PHE A 155 -17.30 -12.37 3.08
N ASP A 156 -16.20 -12.51 3.81
CA ASP A 156 -15.45 -11.37 4.32
C ASP A 156 -14.85 -10.51 3.19
N ALA A 157 -14.14 -11.12 2.24
CA ALA A 157 -13.49 -10.37 1.17
C ALA A 157 -14.49 -9.67 0.22
N PHE A 158 -15.58 -10.33 -0.16
CA PHE A 158 -16.51 -9.80 -1.15
C PHE A 158 -17.68 -9.03 -0.50
N VAL A 159 -18.36 -9.63 0.47
CA VAL A 159 -19.57 -9.02 1.06
C VAL A 159 -19.16 -7.92 2.04
N VAL A 160 -18.17 -8.17 2.89
CA VAL A 160 -17.75 -7.17 3.88
C VAL A 160 -16.86 -6.12 3.23
N ARG A 161 -15.71 -6.48 2.67
CA ARG A 161 -14.72 -5.47 2.24
C ARG A 161 -15.04 -4.76 0.94
N MET A 162 -15.56 -5.46 -0.07
CA MET A 162 -15.82 -4.81 -1.37
C MET A 162 -17.17 -4.11 -1.40
N MET A 163 -18.12 -4.54 -0.56
CA MET A 163 -19.48 -3.99 -0.56
C MET A 163 -19.78 -3.21 0.73
N LEU A 164 -19.76 -3.86 1.89
CA LEU A 164 -20.22 -3.26 3.15
C LEU A 164 -19.33 -2.09 3.60
N ILE A 165 -18.01 -2.28 3.66
CA ILE A 165 -17.07 -1.29 4.20
C ILE A 165 -17.05 0.01 3.37
N PRO A 166 -16.93 -0.02 2.03
CA PRO A 166 -17.02 1.18 1.20
C PRO A 166 -18.40 1.85 1.30
N ALA A 167 -19.49 1.07 1.33
CA ALA A 167 -20.84 1.61 1.44
C ALA A 167 -21.07 2.32 2.79
N LEU A 168 -20.63 1.72 3.89
CA LEU A 168 -20.70 2.34 5.22
C LEU A 168 -19.81 3.58 5.28
N THR A 169 -18.61 3.54 4.70
CA THR A 169 -17.70 4.69 4.69
C THR A 169 -18.29 5.86 3.90
N LYS A 170 -18.96 5.57 2.79
CA LYS A 170 -19.73 6.55 2.02
C LYS A 170 -20.91 7.10 2.81
N LEU A 171 -21.70 6.24 3.45
CA LEU A 171 -22.89 6.62 4.22
C LEU A 171 -22.55 7.53 5.40
N PHE A 172 -21.49 7.21 6.14
CA PHE A 172 -21.04 8.01 7.28
C PHE A 172 -20.29 9.28 6.88
N GLY A 173 -19.84 9.39 5.62
CA GLY A 173 -19.19 10.59 5.10
C GLY A 173 -18.05 11.09 5.99
N LYS A 174 -18.03 12.41 6.29
CA LYS A 174 -17.04 13.01 7.21
C LYS A 174 -17.08 12.43 8.63
N GLY A 175 -18.21 11.83 9.01
CA GLY A 175 -18.39 11.16 10.30
C GLY A 175 -17.53 9.91 10.45
N SER A 176 -17.19 9.19 9.38
CA SER A 176 -16.29 8.00 9.47
C SER A 176 -14.92 8.32 10.07
N TRP A 177 -14.49 9.58 9.98
CA TRP A 177 -13.20 10.08 10.45
C TRP A 177 -13.29 10.81 11.80
N TYR A 178 -14.48 10.85 12.42
CA TYR A 178 -14.68 11.59 13.66
C TYR A 178 -14.01 10.87 14.84
N LEU A 179 -13.13 11.62 15.50
CA LEU A 179 -12.35 11.17 16.65
C LEU A 179 -12.68 12.12 17.82
N PRO A 180 -13.40 11.65 18.87
CA PRO A 180 -13.78 12.52 19.96
C PRO A 180 -12.53 12.97 20.75
N ALA A 181 -12.49 14.25 21.12
CA ALA A 181 -11.29 14.91 21.65
C ALA A 181 -10.72 14.28 22.94
N TRP A 182 -11.57 13.61 23.74
CA TRP A 182 -11.15 12.89 24.94
C TRP A 182 -10.33 11.63 24.61
N LEU A 183 -10.64 10.95 23.51
CA LEU A 183 -9.92 9.75 23.08
C LEU A 183 -8.61 10.09 22.37
N ASN A 184 -8.55 11.23 21.67
CA ASN A 184 -7.31 11.79 21.11
C ASN A 184 -6.22 11.99 22.18
N ARG A 185 -6.64 12.24 23.43
CA ARG A 185 -5.78 12.51 24.59
C ARG A 185 -5.26 11.23 25.28
N ILE A 186 -5.97 10.12 25.14
CA ILE A 186 -5.65 8.84 25.81
C ILE A 186 -4.83 7.92 24.90
N ILE A 187 -5.03 7.97 23.58
CA ILE A 187 -4.30 7.10 22.64
C ILE A 187 -2.88 7.67 22.39
N PRO A 188 -1.80 6.95 22.75
CA PRO A 188 -0.43 7.33 22.42
C PRO A 188 -0.25 7.37 20.89
N ARG A 189 0.58 8.30 20.40
CA ARG A 189 0.83 8.48 18.96
C ARG A 189 1.64 7.28 18.43
N VAL A 190 0.96 6.20 18.04
CA VAL A 190 1.58 5.11 17.29
C VAL A 190 1.51 5.51 15.82
N ASP A 191 2.63 6.00 15.31
CA ASP A 191 2.78 6.42 13.93
C ASP A 191 3.07 5.19 13.07
N ILE A 192 2.03 4.60 12.50
CA ILE A 192 2.16 3.44 11.59
C ILE A 192 2.72 3.89 10.23
N GLU A 193 2.65 5.19 9.92
CA GLU A 193 3.01 5.80 8.64
C GLU A 193 4.36 6.56 8.68
N GLY A 194 5.07 6.60 9.80
CA GLY A 194 6.38 7.24 9.88
C GLY A 194 6.36 8.77 9.68
N HIS A 195 5.19 9.41 9.77
CA HIS A 195 5.08 10.87 9.72
C HIS A 195 5.77 11.55 10.91
N ALA A 196 6.02 10.82 11.99
CA ALA A 196 6.84 11.25 13.12
C ALA A 196 8.30 11.45 12.70
N LEU A 197 8.84 10.66 11.77
CA LEU A 197 10.19 10.87 11.22
C LEU A 197 10.21 12.04 10.24
N GLU A 198 9.10 12.31 9.56
CA GLU A 198 8.94 13.49 8.69
C GLU A 198 8.81 14.78 9.51
N LYS A 199 8.14 14.70 10.66
CA LYS A 199 8.08 15.76 11.68
C LYS A 199 9.37 15.93 12.45
N TYR A 200 10.13 14.87 12.74
CA TYR A 200 11.48 15.04 13.28
C TYR A 200 12.42 15.61 12.22
N LYS A 201 12.26 15.28 10.93
CA LYS A 201 12.99 15.96 9.86
C LYS A 201 12.63 17.44 9.77
N THR A 202 11.36 17.82 9.91
CA THR A 202 10.94 19.24 9.89
C THR A 202 11.20 19.98 11.20
N VAL A 203 11.16 19.33 12.37
CA VAL A 203 11.45 19.93 13.67
C VAL A 203 12.95 19.98 13.94
N GLU A 204 13.74 18.99 13.53
CA GLU A 204 15.21 19.06 13.56
C GLU A 204 15.73 20.05 12.51
N SER A 205 15.01 20.25 11.40
CA SER A 205 15.23 21.37 10.48
C SER A 205 14.83 22.71 11.11
N GLN A 206 13.72 22.80 11.85
CA GLN A 206 13.24 24.05 12.47
C GLN A 206 13.96 24.44 13.77
N GLU A 207 14.46 23.48 14.54
CA GLU A 207 15.21 23.69 15.78
C GLU A 207 16.71 23.92 15.49
N SER A 208 17.20 23.39 14.36
CA SER A 208 18.46 23.85 13.74
C SER A 208 18.29 25.24 13.11
N GLU A 209 17.19 25.55 12.42
CA GLU A 209 16.92 26.90 11.87
C GLU A 209 16.69 27.98 12.95
N ALA A 210 16.14 27.63 14.12
CA ALA A 210 15.94 28.59 15.21
C ALA A 210 17.26 28.99 15.89
N LYS A 211 18.24 28.07 15.98
CA LYS A 211 19.58 28.35 16.51
C LYS A 211 20.53 28.96 15.48
N ASP A 212 20.26 28.75 14.19
CA ASP A 212 21.02 29.28 13.06
C ASP A 212 20.46 30.62 12.52
N SER A 213 19.47 31.20 13.21
CA SER A 213 18.85 32.49 12.88
C SER A 213 19.79 33.72 13.01
N LYS A 214 21.11 33.49 13.09
CA LYS A 214 22.14 34.52 12.92
C LYS A 214 22.94 34.41 11.62
N GLU A 215 22.77 33.38 10.81
CA GLU A 215 23.44 33.29 9.50
C GLU A 215 22.42 33.09 8.37
N THR A 216 22.13 34.19 7.68
CA THR A 216 21.32 34.21 6.46
C THR A 216 22.11 33.56 5.33
N TYR A 217 21.83 32.30 5.03
CA TYR A 217 22.33 31.65 3.81
C TYR A 217 21.44 32.03 2.62
N ASP A 218 21.95 32.90 1.74
CA ASP A 218 21.32 33.26 0.46
C ASP A 218 21.44 32.09 -0.53
N LYS A 219 20.30 31.48 -0.88
CA LYS A 219 20.24 30.38 -1.86
C LYS A 219 20.08 30.89 -3.30
N THR A 220 20.16 32.20 -3.52
CA THR A 220 19.90 32.84 -4.80
C THR A 220 21.17 32.95 -5.61
N PHE A 221 21.21 32.21 -6.71
CA PHE A 221 22.35 32.19 -7.61
C PHE A 221 22.19 33.26 -8.72
N LYS A 222 23.13 34.22 -8.83
CA LYS A 222 23.05 35.33 -9.81
C LYS A 222 23.81 34.97 -11.09
N VAL A 223 23.13 35.01 -12.24
CA VAL A 223 23.66 34.58 -13.55
C VAL A 223 23.93 35.81 -14.43
N TYR A 224 25.14 35.91 -14.98
CA TYR A 224 25.60 37.05 -15.79
C TYR A 224 26.20 36.62 -17.15
N PRO A 225 26.12 37.44 -18.21
CA PRO A 225 26.74 37.17 -19.51
C PRO A 225 28.26 37.35 -19.49
N GLN A 226 28.97 36.52 -20.26
CA GLN A 226 30.43 36.53 -20.39
C GLN A 226 30.91 37.73 -21.21
N GLY A 227 31.11 38.85 -20.51
CA GLY A 227 31.46 40.14 -21.11
C GLY A 227 31.08 41.34 -20.25
N ALA A 228 30.36 41.12 -19.14
CA ALA A 228 30.17 42.14 -18.11
C ALA A 228 31.54 42.53 -17.53
N THR A 229 32.03 43.73 -17.87
CA THR A 229 33.39 44.23 -17.65
C THR A 229 33.77 44.51 -16.18
N ASN A 230 33.24 43.75 -15.22
CA ASN A 230 33.63 43.81 -13.81
C ASN A 230 33.61 42.42 -13.15
N VAL A 231 34.22 41.42 -13.80
CA VAL A 231 34.28 40.03 -13.29
C VAL A 231 35.08 39.90 -11.98
N SER A 232 35.83 40.93 -11.56
CA SER A 232 36.64 40.89 -10.34
C SER A 232 36.08 41.69 -9.15
N LYS A 233 34.83 42.16 -9.21
CA LYS A 233 34.13 42.77 -8.06
C LYS A 233 32.64 42.47 -8.10
N HIS A 234 32.28 41.21 -7.98
CA HIS A 234 31.03 40.86 -7.32
C HIS A 234 31.41 40.52 -5.89
N GLN A 235 31.63 41.58 -5.12
CA GLN A 235 31.84 41.51 -3.68
C GLN A 235 30.53 41.86 -3.01
N ASP A 236 30.17 41.08 -2.00
CA ASP A 236 29.10 41.40 -1.07
C ASP A 236 29.36 42.77 -0.41
N ALA A 237 28.38 43.27 0.37
CA ALA A 237 28.53 44.53 1.11
C ALA A 237 29.71 44.54 2.11
N HIS A 238 30.48 43.46 2.22
CA HIS A 238 31.63 43.26 3.09
C HIS A 238 32.94 42.95 2.35
N GLY A 239 32.97 43.06 1.02
CA GLY A 239 34.23 43.01 0.26
C GLY A 239 34.78 41.60 0.02
N GLN A 240 33.97 40.55 0.14
CA GLN A 240 34.37 39.16 -0.11
C GLN A 240 33.81 38.64 -1.44
N ASP A 241 34.59 37.82 -2.16
CA ASP A 241 34.24 37.30 -3.49
C ASP A 241 32.93 36.48 -3.43
N ASP A 242 31.90 36.92 -4.16
CA ASP A 242 30.59 36.29 -4.24
C ASP A 242 30.70 34.90 -4.90
N ALA A 243 30.84 33.86 -4.07
CA ALA A 243 30.87 32.45 -4.47
C ALA A 243 29.59 31.95 -5.17
N HIS A 244 28.58 32.82 -5.32
CA HIS A 244 27.25 32.53 -5.87
C HIS A 244 26.96 33.22 -7.22
N SER A 245 28.01 33.49 -8.02
CA SER A 245 27.91 34.01 -9.39
C SER A 245 28.47 33.04 -10.45
N ILE A 246 27.71 32.78 -11.51
CA ILE A 246 28.03 31.90 -12.64
C ILE A 246 27.95 32.83 -13.84
N VAL A 247 29.09 32.95 -14.50
CA VAL A 247 29.20 33.66 -15.76
C VAL A 247 28.99 32.64 -16.86
N LEU A 248 27.96 32.85 -17.69
CA LEU A 248 27.64 31.99 -18.83
C LEU A 248 28.12 32.65 -20.12
N ASP A 249 28.64 31.83 -21.05
CA ASP A 249 28.93 32.28 -22.40
C ASP A 249 27.62 32.74 -23.10
N ASP A 250 27.73 33.56 -24.14
CA ASP A 250 26.55 34.10 -24.83
C ASP A 250 25.58 33.01 -25.32
N LYS A 251 26.08 31.84 -25.75
CA LYS A 251 25.24 30.69 -26.14
C LYS A 251 24.53 30.05 -24.95
N THR A 252 25.23 29.85 -23.83
CA THR A 252 24.62 29.31 -22.60
C THR A 252 23.67 30.30 -21.94
N MET A 253 23.92 31.60 -22.07
CA MET A 253 23.05 32.66 -21.57
C MET A 253 21.74 32.75 -22.38
N ALA A 254 21.80 32.58 -23.70
CA ALA A 254 20.62 32.47 -24.55
C ALA A 254 19.76 31.24 -24.17
N LEU A 255 20.41 30.08 -23.95
CA LEU A 255 19.73 28.87 -23.49
C LEU A 255 19.09 29.06 -22.10
N TYR A 256 19.78 29.73 -21.18
CA TYR A 256 19.24 30.06 -19.86
C TYR A 256 18.01 30.97 -19.96
N GLN A 257 18.04 31.98 -20.84
CA GLN A 257 16.90 32.86 -21.04
C GLN A 257 15.72 32.13 -21.67
N GLU A 258 15.96 31.26 -22.64
CA GLU A 258 14.93 30.42 -23.27
C GLU A 258 14.28 29.50 -22.22
N VAL A 259 15.08 28.77 -21.44
CA VAL A 259 14.60 27.89 -20.36
C VAL A 259 13.85 28.69 -19.29
N LYS A 260 14.34 29.86 -18.88
CA LYS A 260 13.67 30.71 -17.89
C LYS A 260 12.32 31.22 -18.37
N GLN A 261 12.20 31.50 -19.67
CA GLN A 261 10.97 32.01 -20.28
C GLN A 261 9.94 30.89 -20.52
N GLN A 262 10.40 29.66 -20.77
CA GLN A 262 9.56 28.47 -20.98
C GLN A 262 9.14 27.78 -19.67
N SER A 263 9.96 27.90 -18.61
CA SER A 263 9.72 27.38 -17.25
C SER A 263 8.60 28.11 -16.48
N ALA A 264 8.06 29.20 -17.03
CA ALA A 264 6.83 29.81 -16.52
C ALA A 264 5.57 28.93 -16.71
N SER A 265 5.68 27.82 -17.45
CA SER A 265 4.63 26.81 -17.57
C SER A 265 4.94 25.61 -16.67
N SER A 266 4.05 25.32 -15.71
CA SER A 266 4.17 24.20 -14.76
C SER A 266 4.22 22.80 -15.39
N LEU A 267 4.03 22.71 -16.71
CA LEU A 267 4.01 21.48 -17.51
C LEU A 267 5.38 21.11 -18.07
N PHE A 268 6.31 22.06 -18.19
CA PHE A 268 7.63 21.79 -18.79
C PHE A 268 8.47 20.80 -17.97
N LEU A 269 8.51 20.96 -16.63
CA LEU A 269 9.26 20.04 -15.77
C LEU A 269 8.68 18.62 -15.80
N TYR A 270 7.35 18.49 -15.96
CA TYR A 270 6.70 17.20 -16.10
C TYR A 270 7.07 16.53 -17.43
N ASP A 271 7.00 17.28 -18.54
CA ASP A 271 7.37 16.77 -19.86
C ASP A 271 8.87 16.43 -19.95
N ALA A 272 9.73 17.25 -19.34
CA ALA A 272 11.17 16.99 -19.28
C ALA A 272 11.50 15.74 -18.45
N LEU A 273 10.76 15.48 -17.36
CA LEU A 273 10.93 14.26 -16.56
C LEU A 273 10.47 13.01 -17.33
N ILE A 274 9.34 13.10 -18.04
CA ILE A 274 8.83 12.00 -18.87
C ILE A 274 9.80 11.70 -20.03
N ASP A 275 10.34 12.72 -20.69
CA ASP A 275 11.33 12.55 -21.77
C ASP A 275 12.63 11.93 -21.25
N TYR A 276 13.15 12.42 -20.12
CA TYR A 276 14.34 11.85 -19.48
C TYR A 276 14.15 10.39 -19.08
N GLN A 277 13.01 10.05 -18.47
CA GLN A 277 12.69 8.68 -18.06
C GLN A 277 12.55 7.74 -19.27
N ASN A 278 11.90 8.19 -20.35
CA ASN A 278 11.76 7.41 -21.57
C ASN A 278 13.11 7.17 -22.26
N LYS A 279 13.97 8.20 -22.32
CA LYS A 279 15.30 8.09 -22.93
C LYS A 279 16.21 7.13 -22.15
N HIS A 280 16.14 7.15 -20.82
CA HIS A 280 16.87 6.20 -19.99
C HIS A 280 16.36 4.76 -20.12
N GLN A 281 15.04 4.54 -20.23
CA GLN A 281 14.49 3.20 -20.49
C GLN A 281 14.86 2.67 -21.88
N LEU A 282 14.93 3.53 -22.90
CA LEU A 282 15.33 3.13 -24.24
C LEU A 282 16.80 2.67 -24.24
N ASN A 283 17.68 3.43 -23.57
CA ASN A 283 19.09 3.07 -23.45
C ASN A 283 19.30 1.77 -22.67
N SER A 284 18.53 1.53 -21.59
CA SER A 284 18.65 0.28 -20.82
C SER A 284 18.15 -0.93 -21.62
N LYS A 285 17.08 -0.79 -22.39
CA LYS A 285 16.60 -1.86 -23.29
C LYS A 285 17.61 -2.14 -24.39
N GLN A 286 18.17 -1.11 -25.02
CA GLN A 286 19.19 -1.28 -26.05
C GLN A 286 20.46 -1.94 -25.50
N GLN A 287 20.88 -1.59 -24.28
CA GLN A 287 22.00 -2.26 -23.60
C GLN A 287 21.70 -3.73 -23.31
N ALA A 288 20.50 -4.07 -22.86
CA ALA A 288 20.11 -5.47 -22.63
C ALA A 288 20.17 -6.29 -23.93
N THR A 289 19.68 -5.76 -25.04
CA THR A 289 19.74 -6.41 -26.36
C THR A 289 21.18 -6.61 -26.83
N ASN A 290 22.03 -5.59 -26.65
CA ASN A 290 23.45 -5.67 -27.02
C ASN A 290 24.20 -6.72 -26.18
N ILE A 291 23.91 -6.82 -24.89
CA ILE A 291 24.50 -7.83 -23.99
C ILE A 291 24.05 -9.24 -24.37
N GLU A 292 22.76 -9.44 -24.69
CA GLU A 292 22.27 -10.75 -25.12
C GLU A 292 22.92 -11.19 -26.44
N GLN A 293 23.09 -10.26 -27.39
CA GLN A 293 23.71 -10.53 -28.66
C GLN A 293 25.22 -10.82 -28.53
N LEU A 294 25.90 -10.15 -27.59
CA LEU A 294 27.28 -10.44 -27.23
C LEU A 294 27.42 -11.86 -26.66
N ASN A 295 26.53 -12.25 -25.75
CA ASN A 295 26.54 -13.60 -25.18
C ASN A 295 26.31 -14.69 -26.23
N LYS A 296 25.37 -14.50 -27.17
CA LYS A 296 25.17 -15.42 -28.31
C LYS A 296 26.40 -15.54 -29.19
N ASN A 297 27.12 -14.44 -29.43
CA ASN A 297 28.35 -14.47 -30.24
C ASN A 297 29.49 -15.19 -29.52
N ILE A 298 29.63 -14.99 -28.21
CA ILE A 298 30.62 -15.70 -27.38
C ILE A 298 30.34 -17.20 -27.40
N GLU A 299 29.08 -17.61 -27.25
CA GLU A 299 28.69 -19.02 -27.26
C GLU A 299 28.98 -19.67 -28.63
N LYS A 300 28.68 -18.96 -29.72
CA LYS A 300 29.00 -19.39 -31.08
C LYS A 300 30.52 -19.51 -31.30
N LEU A 301 31.31 -18.61 -30.73
CA LEU A 301 32.78 -18.67 -30.80
C LEU A 301 33.33 -19.88 -30.05
N ASN A 302 32.80 -20.16 -28.86
CA ASN A 302 33.18 -21.34 -28.06
C ASN A 302 32.84 -22.64 -28.79
N GLN A 303 31.66 -22.74 -29.42
CA GLN A 303 31.29 -23.90 -30.23
C GLN A 303 32.23 -24.09 -31.44
N LEU A 304 32.65 -23.01 -32.09
CA LEU A 304 33.61 -23.07 -33.19
C LEU A 304 35.01 -23.47 -32.73
N LEU A 305 35.46 -22.99 -31.56
CA LEU A 305 36.72 -23.39 -30.94
C LEU A 305 36.70 -24.87 -30.55
N GLU A 306 35.65 -25.35 -29.90
CA GLU A 306 35.50 -26.77 -29.58
C GLU A 306 35.50 -27.64 -30.84
N LYS A 307 34.81 -27.21 -31.89
CA LYS A 307 34.78 -27.93 -33.17
C LYS A 307 36.17 -27.99 -33.82
N ASN A 308 36.95 -26.91 -33.72
CA ASN A 308 38.29 -26.85 -34.30
C ASN A 308 39.31 -27.64 -33.46
N LEU A 309 39.18 -27.65 -32.13
CA LEU A 309 39.98 -28.50 -31.24
C LEU A 309 39.69 -29.99 -31.46
N ARG A 310 38.43 -30.36 -31.73
CA ARG A 310 38.04 -31.73 -32.07
C ARG A 310 38.56 -32.20 -33.44
N ASN A 311 38.84 -31.28 -34.36
CA ASN A 311 39.31 -31.57 -35.72
C ASN A 311 40.85 -31.62 -35.81
N LYS A 312 41.55 -31.36 -34.70
CA LYS A 312 43.03 -31.31 -34.62
C LYS A 312 43.63 -32.44 -33.77
N SER A 313 42.78 -33.33 -33.24
CA SER A 313 43.13 -34.61 -32.61
C SER A 313 42.76 -35.76 -33.54
#